data_AF-A0A849MKQ6-F1
#
_entry.id   AF-A0A849MKQ6-F1
#
_cell.length_a   1.000
_cell.length_b   1.000
_cell.length_c   1.000
_cell.angle_alpha   90.00
_cell.angle_beta   90.00
_cell.angle_gamma   90.00
#
_symmetry.space_group_name_H-M   'P 1'
#
loop_
_entity.id
_entity.type
_entity.pdbx_description
1 polymer ?
#
loop_
_entity_poly.entity_id
_entity_poly.type
_entity_poly.pdbx_seq_one_letter_code
_entity_poly.pdbx_strand_id
1 'polypeptide(L)'
;MVYYIVKIAITTILIVLISEISKRSSFVGAVLASVPLVSVLAMMWLYIDTKSVEKVSALSTSVFWLVIPSLALFVSLPLFLKQGLNFYFSMTSSIFITIVCYWLMVQALGHYNIKL
;
A
#
# COMPACT_ATOMS: atom_id res chain seq x y z
N MET A 1 -13.66 22.71 4.56
CA MET A 1 -12.80 22.88 3.35
C MET A 1 -11.33 22.99 3.70
N VAL A 2 -10.89 23.90 4.58
CA VAL A 2 -9.48 24.00 5.03
C VAL A 2 -8.92 22.65 5.51
N TYR A 3 -9.68 21.90 6.30
CA TYR A 3 -9.29 20.57 6.76
C TYR A 3 -8.94 19.58 5.62
N TYR A 4 -9.77 19.52 4.58
CA TYR A 4 -9.53 18.67 3.42
C TYR A 4 -8.34 19.17 2.59
N ILE A 5 -8.18 20.49 2.45
CA ILE A 5 -7.02 21.09 1.78
C ILE A 5 -5.73 20.68 2.49
N VAL A 6 -5.71 20.70 3.82
CA VAL A 6 -4.56 20.26 4.63
C VAL A 6 -4.27 18.77 4.42
N LYS A 7 -5.29 17.91 4.44
CA LYS A 7 -5.14 16.47 4.16
C LYS A 7 -4.53 16.22 2.78
N ILE A 8 -5.03 16.92 1.76
CA ILE A 8 -4.52 16.82 0.38
C ILE A 8 -3.07 17.31 0.32
N ALA A 9 -2.77 18.48 0.89
CA ALA A 9 -1.43 19.05 0.87
C ALA A 9 -0.40 18.10 1.51
N ILE A 10 -0.69 17.59 2.70
CA ILE A 10 0.21 16.64 3.41
C ILE A 10 0.42 15.38 2.58
N THR A 11 -0.64 14.81 2.01
CA THR A 11 -0.57 13.56 1.24
C THR A 11 0.24 13.75 -0.05
N THR A 12 -0.03 14.82 -0.79
CA THR A 12 0.68 15.12 -2.04
C THR A 12 2.15 15.43 -1.78
N ILE A 13 2.46 16.25 -0.77
CA ILE A 13 3.84 16.56 -0.38
C ILE A 13 4.58 15.28 -0.01
N LEU A 14 3.97 14.40 0.79
CA LEU A 14 4.58 13.12 1.15
C LEU A 14 4.92 12.27 -0.09
N ILE A 15 3.96 12.09 -1.01
CA ILE A 15 4.17 11.28 -2.21
C ILE A 15 5.28 11.86 -3.10
N VAL A 16 5.28 13.18 -3.30
CA VAL A 16 6.31 13.87 -4.09
C VAL A 16 7.68 13.71 -3.43
N LEU A 17 7.79 13.91 -2.12
CA LEU A 17 9.04 13.73 -1.38
C LEU A 17 9.58 12.30 -1.51
N ILE A 18 8.73 11.28 -1.36
CA ILE A 18 9.14 9.88 -1.52
C ILE A 18 9.67 9.63 -2.94
N SER A 19 8.97 10.13 -3.96
CA SER A 19 9.40 10.00 -5.36
C SER A 19 10.76 10.67 -5.62
N GLU A 20 10.96 11.90 -5.15
CA GLU A 20 12.21 12.63 -5.34
C GLU A 20 13.39 12.03 -4.57
N ILE A 21 13.15 11.56 -3.34
CA ILE A 21 14.19 10.90 -2.53
C ILE A 21 14.59 9.56 -3.16
N SER A 22 13.62 8.79 -3.67
CA SER A 22 13.87 7.50 -4.31
C SER A 22 14.71 7.61 -5.59
N LYS A 23 14.64 8.73 -6.31
CA LYS A 23 15.51 9.01 -7.46
C LYS A 23 16.97 9.22 -7.06
N ARG A 24 17.23 9.76 -5.86
CA ARG A 24 18.57 10.09 -5.36
C ARG A 24 19.25 8.92 -4.66
N SER A 25 18.47 8.07 -3.97
CA SER A 25 19.00 6.89 -3.27
C SER A 25 18.01 5.73 -3.33
N SER A 26 18.42 4.64 -4.00
CA SER A 26 17.63 3.41 -4.08
C SER A 26 17.40 2.76 -2.71
N PHE A 27 18.37 2.86 -1.79
CA PHE A 27 18.23 2.31 -0.43
C PHE A 27 17.17 3.08 0.37
N VAL A 28 17.24 4.42 0.36
CA VAL A 28 16.25 5.25 1.07
C VAL A 28 14.88 5.08 0.41
N GLY A 29 14.82 4.97 -0.91
CA GLY A 29 13.58 4.65 -1.63
C GLY A 29 12.97 3.32 -1.19
N ALA A 30 13.78 2.26 -1.03
CA ALA A 30 13.32 0.97 -0.54
C ALA A 30 12.80 1.04 0.92
N VAL A 31 13.49 1.78 1.79
CA VAL A 31 13.02 2.00 3.18
C VAL A 31 11.69 2.77 3.16
N LEU A 32 11.60 3.88 2.43
CA LEU A 32 10.36 4.67 2.36
C LEU A 32 9.19 3.89 1.76
N ALA A 33 9.44 3.05 0.75
CA ALA A 33 8.41 2.22 0.13
C ALA A 33 7.97 1.05 1.02
N SER A 34 8.83 0.54 1.90
CA SER A 34 8.51 -0.56 2.83
C SER A 34 7.81 -0.09 4.10
N VAL A 35 8.02 1.16 4.53
CA VAL A 35 7.31 1.73 5.67
C VAL A 35 5.87 2.07 5.24
N PRO A 36 4.83 1.65 5.99
CA PRO A 36 3.44 1.88 5.63
C PRO A 36 2.98 3.32 5.96
N LEU A 37 3.71 4.33 5.46
CA LEU A 37 3.48 5.75 5.76
C LEU A 37 2.05 6.20 5.42
N VAL A 38 1.53 5.73 4.28
CA VAL A 38 0.15 6.02 3.85
C VAL A 38 -0.86 5.42 4.84
N SER A 39 -0.64 4.18 5.30
CA SER A 39 -1.51 3.53 6.28
C SER A 39 -1.47 4.23 7.63
N VAL A 40 -0.28 4.65 8.09
CA VAL A 40 -0.12 5.43 9.33
C VAL A 40 -0.90 6.75 9.24
N LEU A 41 -0.75 7.49 8.14
CA LEU A 41 -1.52 8.72 7.93
C LEU A 41 -3.03 8.44 7.92
N ALA A 42 -3.48 7.40 7.21
CA ALA A 42 -4.90 7.04 7.16
C ALA A 42 -5.46 6.70 8.55
N MET A 43 -4.72 5.95 9.36
CA MET A 43 -5.09 5.61 10.74
C MET A 43 -5.14 6.86 11.64
N MET A 44 -4.17 7.76 11.52
CA MET A 44 -4.15 9.02 12.26
C MET A 44 -5.36 9.88 11.92
N TRP A 45 -5.68 10.04 10.64
CA TRP A 45 -6.87 10.78 10.22
C TRP A 45 -8.16 10.11 10.69
N LEU A 46 -8.25 8.78 10.59
CA LEU A 46 -9.40 8.02 11.08
C LEU A 46 -9.61 8.23 12.58
N TYR A 47 -8.54 8.21 13.38
CA TYR A 47 -8.62 8.48 14.80
C TYR A 47 -9.01 9.94 15.10
N ILE A 48 -8.44 10.90 14.36
CA ILE A 48 -8.79 12.32 14.53
C ILE A 48 -10.28 12.54 14.24
N ASP A 49 -10.80 11.92 13.18
CA ASP A 49 -12.18 12.09 12.72
C ASP A 49 -13.19 11.33 13.59
N THR A 50 -12.84 10.16 14.11
CA THR A 50 -13.81 9.26 14.79
C THR A 50 -13.58 9.10 16.28
N LYS A 51 -12.37 9.41 16.77
CA LYS A 51 -11.90 9.14 18.14
C LYS A 51 -12.05 7.68 18.60
N SER A 52 -12.28 6.75 17.68
CA SER A 52 -12.48 5.33 17.99
C SER A 52 -11.18 4.55 17.79
N VAL A 53 -10.72 3.95 18.88
CA VAL A 53 -9.56 3.04 18.85
C VAL A 53 -9.93 1.73 18.17
N GLU A 54 -11.18 1.29 18.29
CA GLU A 54 -11.70 0.07 17.67
C GLU A 54 -11.62 0.15 16.14
N LYS A 55 -11.99 1.29 15.55
CA LYS A 55 -11.89 1.52 14.11
C LYS A 55 -10.44 1.52 13.62
N VAL A 56 -9.53 2.11 14.39
CA VAL A 56 -8.10 2.12 14.08
C VAL A 56 -7.52 0.71 14.17
N SER A 57 -7.88 -0.03 15.22
CA SER A 57 -7.44 -1.40 15.43
C SER A 57 -7.95 -2.31 14.30
N ALA A 58 -9.23 -2.18 13.92
CA ALA A 58 -9.79 -2.93 12.80
C ALA A 58 -9.01 -2.64 11.51
N LEU A 59 -8.85 -1.36 11.15
CA LEU A 59 -8.09 -0.97 9.96
C LEU A 59 -6.65 -1.50 9.99
N SER A 60 -6.00 -1.50 11.16
CA SER A 60 -4.66 -2.05 11.34
C SER A 60 -4.61 -3.56 11.06
N THR A 61 -5.55 -4.33 11.60
CA THR A 61 -5.67 -5.77 11.33
C THR A 61 -5.98 -6.05 9.85
N SER A 62 -6.86 -5.27 9.22
CA SER A 62 -7.19 -5.44 7.80
C SER A 62 -5.97 -5.14 6.92
N VAL A 63 -5.25 -4.05 7.20
CA VAL A 63 -4.01 -3.71 6.48
C VAL A 63 -2.96 -4.80 6.64
N PHE A 64 -2.79 -5.36 7.84
CA PHE A 64 -1.84 -6.44 8.09
C PHE A 64 -2.07 -7.63 7.13
N TRP A 65 -3.31 -8.11 7.04
CA TRP A 65 -3.64 -9.23 6.16
C TRP A 65 -3.50 -8.87 4.68
N LEU A 66 -3.91 -7.65 4.30
CA LEU A 66 -3.89 -7.20 2.90
C LEU A 66 -2.50 -6.77 2.42
N VAL A 67 -1.51 -6.62 3.29
CA VAL A 67 -0.11 -6.45 2.90
C VAL A 67 0.46 -7.73 2.30
N ILE A 68 0.03 -8.91 2.76
CA ILE A 68 0.53 -10.19 2.25
C ILE A 68 0.31 -10.34 0.74
N PRO A 69 -0.91 -10.17 0.18
CA PRO A 69 -1.11 -10.25 -1.26
C PRO A 69 -0.43 -9.10 -2.02
N SER A 70 -0.17 -7.94 -1.41
CA SER A 70 0.54 -6.83 -2.07
C SER A 70 2.02 -7.14 -2.34
N LEU A 71 2.62 -8.05 -1.56
CA LEU A 71 3.99 -8.56 -1.79
C LEU A 71 4.15 -9.23 -3.16
N ALA A 72 3.05 -9.73 -3.76
CA ALA A 72 3.07 -10.33 -5.09
C ALA A 72 3.68 -9.39 -6.14
N LEU A 73 3.34 -8.09 -6.09
CA LEU A 73 3.88 -7.08 -7.00
C LEU A 73 5.40 -6.94 -6.89
N PHE A 74 5.92 -6.96 -5.66
CA PHE A 74 7.35 -6.82 -5.38
C PHE A 74 8.17 -8.04 -5.81
N VAL A 75 7.52 -9.19 -6.04
CA VAL A 75 8.15 -10.39 -6.60
C VAL A 75 7.99 -10.45 -8.11
N SER A 76 6.76 -10.26 -8.63
CA SER A 76 6.47 -10.43 -10.06
C SER A 76 7.12 -9.36 -10.93
N LEU A 77 7.13 -8.10 -10.48
CA LEU A 77 7.65 -6.99 -11.30
C LEU A 77 9.16 -7.15 -11.58
N PRO A 78 10.04 -7.39 -10.59
CA PRO A 78 11.45 -7.66 -10.87
C PRO A 78 11.68 -8.88 -11.74
N LEU A 79 10.87 -9.94 -11.62
CA LEU A 79 10.99 -11.14 -12.45
C LEU A 79 10.69 -10.84 -13.93
N PHE A 80 9.60 -10.13 -14.21
CA PHE A 80 9.25 -9.73 -15.58
C PHE A 80 10.26 -8.75 -16.18
N LEU A 81 10.75 -7.79 -15.40
CA LEU A 81 11.78 -6.86 -15.87
C LEU A 81 13.10 -7.59 -16.17
N LYS A 82 13.49 -8.60 -15.37
CA LYS A 82 14.67 -9.44 -15.63
C LYS A 82 14.56 -10.29 -16.89
N GLN A 83 13.33 -10.63 -17.30
CA GLN A 83 13.06 -11.36 -18.55
C GLN A 83 13.11 -10.45 -19.79
N GLY A 84 13.39 -9.15 -19.63
CA GLY A 84 13.47 -8.19 -20.74
C GLY A 84 12.10 -7.74 -21.27
N LEU A 85 11.02 -8.01 -20.55
CA LEU A 85 9.70 -7.51 -20.90
C LEU A 85 9.64 -5.98 -20.78
N ASN A 86 8.79 -5.34 -21.59
CA ASN A 86 8.58 -3.91 -21.52
C ASN A 86 8.08 -3.51 -20.11
N PHE A 87 8.53 -2.36 -19.59
CA PHE A 87 8.16 -1.86 -18.27
C PHE A 87 6.64 -1.79 -18.06
N TYR A 88 5.91 -1.18 -19.00
CA TYR A 88 4.47 -1.02 -18.88
C TYR A 88 3.75 -2.37 -18.86
N PHE A 89 4.17 -3.30 -19.71
CA PHE A 89 3.62 -4.66 -19.74
C PHE A 89 3.92 -5.45 -18.47
N SER A 90 5.14 -5.31 -17.94
CA SER A 90 5.56 -5.94 -16.68
C SER A 90 4.75 -5.39 -15.50
N MET A 91 4.51 -4.08 -15.49
CA MET A 91 3.74 -3.40 -14.44
C MET A 91 2.27 -3.83 -14.48
N THR A 92 1.61 -3.78 -15.64
CA THR A 92 0.20 -4.17 -15.76
C THR A 92 -0.02 -5.64 -15.41
N SER A 93 0.87 -6.52 -15.87
CA SER A 93 0.81 -7.95 -15.53
C SER A 93 1.02 -8.20 -14.03
N SER A 94 1.95 -7.49 -13.39
CA SER A 94 2.19 -7.59 -11.95
C SER A 94 1.01 -7.08 -11.11
N ILE A 95 0.37 -5.99 -11.54
CA ILE A 95 -0.87 -5.48 -10.94
C ILE A 95 -1.97 -6.54 -11.06
N PHE A 96 -2.13 -7.16 -12.23
CA PHE A 96 -3.13 -8.20 -12.43
C PHE A 96 -2.91 -9.40 -11.50
N ILE A 97 -1.67 -9.89 -11.39
CA ILE A 97 -1.31 -10.96 -10.44
C ILE A 97 -1.67 -10.54 -9.01
N THR A 98 -1.36 -9.31 -8.62
CA THR A 98 -1.66 -8.78 -7.29
C THR A 98 -3.17 -8.78 -7.02
N ILE A 99 -3.98 -8.33 -7.98
CA ILE A 99 -5.46 -8.36 -7.87
C ILE A 99 -5.97 -9.78 -7.63
N VAL A 100 -5.44 -10.77 -8.37
CA VAL A 100 -5.79 -12.18 -8.18
C VAL A 100 -5.41 -12.66 -6.78
N CYS A 101 -4.20 -12.33 -6.30
CA CYS A 101 -3.75 -12.67 -4.95
C CYS A 101 -4.65 -12.03 -3.87
N TYR A 102 -5.07 -10.78 -4.04
CA TYR A 102 -6.02 -10.12 -3.14
C TYR A 102 -7.35 -10.85 -3.09
N TRP A 103 -7.90 -11.22 -4.25
CA TRP A 103 -9.16 -11.94 -4.34
C TRP A 103 -9.07 -13.30 -3.63
N LEU A 104 -8.01 -14.06 -3.86
CA LEU A 104 -7.75 -15.34 -3.17
C LEU A 104 -7.61 -15.15 -1.66
N MET A 105 -6.90 -14.11 -1.23
CA MET A 105 -6.70 -13.80 0.20
C MET A 105 -8.03 -13.51 0.89
N VAL A 106 -8.87 -12.66 0.29
CA VAL A 106 -10.18 -12.31 0.85
C VAL A 106 -11.08 -13.54 0.94
N GLN A 107 -11.07 -14.42 -0.06
CA GLN A 107 -11.82 -15.68 -0.01
C GLN A 107 -11.31 -16.62 1.08
N ALA A 108 -9.99 -16.77 1.21
CA ALA A 108 -9.39 -17.60 2.24
C ALA A 108 -9.76 -17.10 3.64
N LEU A 109 -9.63 -15.79 3.90
CA LEU A 109 -10.02 -15.18 5.17
C LEU A 109 -11.51 -15.36 5.46
N GLY A 110 -12.37 -15.19 4.45
CA GLY A 110 -13.80 -15.45 4.56
C GLY A 110 -14.13 -16.89 4.91
N HIS A 111 -13.41 -17.87 4.34
CA HIS A 111 -13.55 -19.29 4.68
C HIS A 111 -13.19 -19.57 6.16
N TYR A 112 -12.17 -18.91 6.69
CA TYR A 112 -11.76 -19.01 8.09
C TYR A 112 -12.54 -18.08 9.05
N ASN A 113 -13.62 -17.42 8.59
CA ASN A 113 -14.41 -16.46 9.35
C ASN A 113 -13.61 -15.28 9.96
N ILE A 114 -12.47 -14.93 9.36
CA ILE A 114 -11.71 -13.74 9.74
C ILE A 114 -12.37 -12.53 9.09
N LYS A 115 -12.91 -11.63 9.91
CA LYS A 115 -13.53 -10.38 9.44
C LYS A 115 -12.44 -9.34 9.19
N LEU A 116 -12.40 -8.85 7.95
CA LEU A 116 -11.64 -7.66 7.55
C LEU A 116 -12.41 -6.38 7.88
#